data_AF-A0A1Q5EUE1-F1
#
_entry.id   AF-A0A1Q5EUE1-F1
#
_cell.length_a   1.000
_cell.length_b   1.000
_cell.length_c   1.000
_cell.angle_alpha   90.00
_cell.angle_beta   90.00
_cell.angle_gamma   90.00
#
_symmetry.space_group_name_H-M   'P 1'
#
loop_
_entity.id
_entity.type
_entity.pdbx_description
1 polymer ?
#
loop_
_entity_poly.entity_id
_entity_poly.type
_entity_poly.pdbx_seq_one_letter_code
_entity_poly.pdbx_strand_id
1 'polypeptide(L)'
;MAGSQASRARVARRIATAAAYGGGGLGLLGVGLAGVLLTESRMAIRAIGNLDGDPPRADGLHGEAFADPADARPPLVMAFLGDSTAAGLGVQRAQETPGALLASGLASVAERRVRLLNVAKSGARSGDLTGQVERALPHLPDIAVLMIGANDVTRHAPAARSVRELGEAVGRLVAAGCEVVVGTCPDLGTIKPVHPPLRWVARRLSRQLAAAQTIAVVEAGGRTVSVGSLLGPEFATRPELFSADRYHPSAQGYATASMAMLPSVCAALELWPQDTPAAAGGPVEPQAVLPVAVAAAAAAGRSGTEVTAAGPSNGTWRWATLKQRFRLALPGGEDPEPDALADGARPREIASANSQPEADDAGATKR
;
A
#
# COMPACT_ATOMS: atom_id res chain seq x y z
N MET A 1 4.46 -2.20 -53.04
CA MET A 1 3.55 -1.68 -51.99
C MET A 1 2.10 -2.23 -52.07
N ALA A 2 1.85 -3.39 -52.68
CA ALA A 2 0.49 -3.97 -52.78
C ALA A 2 0.14 -4.96 -51.64
N GLY A 3 1.13 -5.59 -51.00
CA GLY A 3 0.92 -6.61 -49.96
C GLY A 3 0.42 -6.08 -48.62
N SER A 4 0.77 -4.85 -48.23
CA SER A 4 0.36 -4.25 -46.95
C SER A 4 -1.10 -3.76 -46.96
N GLN A 5 -1.59 -3.28 -48.11
CA GLN A 5 -2.99 -2.89 -48.28
C GLN A 5 -3.94 -4.10 -48.29
N ALA A 6 -3.55 -5.19 -48.94
CA ALA A 6 -4.31 -6.44 -48.95
C ALA A 6 -4.37 -7.13 -47.56
N SER A 7 -3.34 -6.94 -46.73
CA SER A 7 -3.31 -7.41 -45.34
C SER A 7 -4.27 -6.62 -44.44
N ARG A 8 -4.21 -5.28 -44.52
CA ARG A 8 -5.12 -4.38 -43.79
C ARG A 8 -6.59 -4.57 -44.16
N ALA A 9 -6.88 -4.80 -45.44
CA ALA A 9 -8.24 -5.06 -45.92
C ALA A 9 -8.81 -6.39 -45.37
N ARG A 10 -7.98 -7.44 -45.23
CA ARG A 10 -8.41 -8.71 -44.63
C ARG A 10 -8.63 -8.63 -43.13
N VAL A 11 -7.81 -7.85 -42.42
CA VAL A 11 -8.00 -7.58 -40.98
C VAL A 11 -9.28 -6.77 -40.75
N ALA A 12 -9.49 -5.69 -41.51
CA ALA A 12 -10.72 -4.89 -41.44
C ALA A 12 -11.97 -5.73 -41.76
N ARG A 13 -11.89 -6.60 -42.78
CA ARG A 13 -13.00 -7.49 -43.13
C ARG A 13 -13.26 -8.52 -42.05
N ARG A 14 -12.23 -9.13 -41.43
CA ARG A 14 -12.39 -10.05 -40.28
C ARG A 14 -13.00 -9.39 -39.06
N ILE A 15 -12.63 -8.14 -38.75
CA ILE A 15 -13.23 -7.37 -37.65
C ILE A 15 -14.70 -7.07 -37.95
N ALA A 16 -15.02 -6.68 -39.18
CA ALA A 16 -16.40 -6.42 -39.61
C ALA A 16 -17.27 -7.69 -39.61
N THR A 17 -16.74 -8.85 -40.06
CA THR A 17 -17.47 -10.12 -40.04
C THR A 17 -17.69 -10.65 -38.62
N ALA A 18 -16.71 -10.45 -37.71
CA ALA A 18 -16.86 -10.79 -36.29
C ALA A 18 -17.92 -9.92 -35.61
N ALA A 19 -18.01 -8.63 -35.97
CA ALA A 19 -19.06 -7.73 -35.48
C ALA A 19 -20.46 -8.09 -36.02
N ALA A 20 -20.56 -8.56 -37.27
CA ALA A 20 -21.83 -8.82 -37.93
C ALA A 20 -22.49 -10.16 -37.60
N TYR A 21 -21.73 -11.23 -37.27
CA TYR A 21 -22.28 -12.58 -37.17
C TYR A 21 -22.07 -13.31 -35.83
N GLY A 22 -21.43 -12.69 -34.82
CA GLY A 22 -21.27 -13.34 -33.51
C GLY A 22 -20.78 -12.45 -32.35
N GLY A 23 -20.38 -11.19 -32.62
CA GLY A 23 -19.78 -10.29 -31.65
C GLY A 23 -20.55 -8.99 -31.38
N GLY A 24 -21.76 -8.81 -31.93
CA GLY A 24 -22.52 -7.56 -31.81
C GLY A 24 -22.86 -7.19 -30.36
N GLY A 25 -23.32 -8.16 -29.55
CA GLY A 25 -23.64 -7.93 -28.14
C GLY A 25 -22.42 -7.67 -27.27
N LEU A 26 -21.38 -8.52 -27.36
CA LEU A 26 -20.15 -8.37 -26.57
C LEU A 26 -19.32 -7.14 -26.98
N GLY A 27 -19.29 -6.79 -28.27
CA GLY A 27 -18.63 -5.59 -28.78
C GLY A 27 -19.33 -4.31 -28.33
N LEU A 28 -20.66 -4.25 -28.42
CA LEU A 28 -21.45 -3.09 -27.95
C LEU A 28 -21.42 -2.97 -26.42
N LEU A 29 -21.49 -4.09 -25.68
CA LEU A 29 -21.33 -4.09 -24.22
C LEU A 29 -19.93 -3.63 -23.80
N GLY A 30 -18.88 -4.08 -24.50
CA GLY A 30 -17.50 -3.65 -24.25
C GLY A 30 -17.28 -2.16 -24.54
N VAL A 31 -17.81 -1.65 -25.65
CA VAL A 31 -17.77 -0.21 -25.98
C VAL A 31 -18.58 0.61 -24.98
N GLY A 32 -19.76 0.13 -24.57
CA GLY A 32 -20.59 0.78 -23.55
C GLY A 32 -19.88 0.87 -22.20
N LEU A 33 -19.31 -0.23 -21.72
CA LEU A 33 -18.53 -0.25 -20.47
C LEU A 33 -17.32 0.67 -20.53
N ALA A 34 -16.57 0.66 -21.64
CA ALA A 34 -15.45 1.59 -21.83
C ALA A 34 -15.91 3.06 -21.79
N GLY A 35 -17.06 3.36 -22.41
CA GLY A 35 -17.68 4.68 -22.35
C GLY A 35 -18.06 5.12 -20.93
N VAL A 36 -18.62 4.21 -20.13
CA VAL A 36 -18.92 4.45 -18.70
C VAL A 36 -17.64 4.75 -17.93
N LEU A 37 -16.62 3.90 -18.05
CA LEU A 37 -15.33 4.08 -17.34
C LEU A 37 -14.65 5.40 -17.70
N LEU A 38 -14.64 5.79 -18.98
CA LEU A 38 -14.09 7.07 -19.43
C LEU A 38 -14.88 8.26 -18.89
N THR A 39 -16.20 8.14 -18.81
CA THR A 39 -17.09 9.19 -18.27
C THR A 39 -16.88 9.35 -16.77
N GLU A 40 -16.88 8.25 -16.02
CA GLU A 40 -16.57 8.25 -14.59
C GLU A 40 -15.18 8.79 -14.30
N SER A 41 -14.18 8.45 -15.13
CA SER A 41 -12.81 8.97 -14.98
C SER A 41 -12.79 10.49 -15.11
N ARG A 42 -13.48 11.04 -16.11
CA ARG A 42 -13.60 12.50 -16.29
C ARG A 42 -14.35 13.16 -15.13
N MET A 43 -15.41 12.53 -14.62
CA MET A 43 -16.14 13.04 -13.46
C MET A 43 -15.29 13.01 -12.19
N ALA A 44 -14.55 11.93 -11.96
CA ALA A 44 -13.63 11.80 -10.83
C ALA A 44 -12.53 12.86 -10.91
N ILE A 45 -11.89 13.06 -12.06
CA ILE A 45 -10.87 14.09 -12.25
C ILE A 45 -11.43 15.49 -11.98
N ARG A 46 -12.67 15.79 -12.41
CA ARG A 46 -13.31 17.09 -12.12
C ARG A 46 -13.70 17.26 -10.65
N ALA A 47 -14.01 16.16 -9.97
CA ALA A 47 -14.36 16.16 -8.56
C ALA A 47 -13.11 16.17 -7.66
N ILE A 48 -11.97 15.66 -8.12
CA ILE A 48 -10.70 15.86 -7.43
C ILE A 48 -10.37 17.34 -7.53
N GLY A 49 -10.21 17.98 -6.36
CA GLY A 49 -9.80 19.37 -6.31
C GLY A 49 -8.37 19.54 -6.80
N ASN A 50 -7.99 20.75 -7.18
CA ASN A 50 -6.58 21.08 -7.35
C ASN A 50 -6.06 21.61 -6.03
N LEU A 51 -4.90 21.08 -5.60
CA LEU A 51 -4.10 21.74 -4.60
C LEU A 51 -3.14 22.67 -5.34
N ASP A 52 -3.30 23.96 -5.12
CA ASP A 52 -2.39 24.97 -5.67
C ASP A 52 -1.15 25.07 -4.78
N GLY A 53 0.02 25.23 -5.42
CA GLY A 53 1.30 25.44 -4.76
C GLY A 53 2.15 24.17 -4.59
N ASP A 54 3.42 24.41 -4.25
CA ASP A 54 4.36 23.34 -3.91
C ASP A 54 4.14 22.88 -2.46
N PRO A 55 4.31 21.58 -2.16
CA PRO A 55 4.27 21.10 -0.79
C PRO A 55 5.33 21.80 0.08
N PRO A 56 5.07 21.97 1.39
CA PRO A 56 6.02 22.62 2.28
C PRO A 56 7.33 21.83 2.35
N ARG A 57 8.46 22.54 2.23
CA ARG A 57 9.79 21.92 2.28
C ARG A 57 10.14 21.49 3.70
N ALA A 58 10.52 20.22 3.85
CA ALA A 58 10.86 19.61 5.13
C ALA A 58 12.32 19.20 5.26
N ASP A 59 13.14 19.44 4.22
CA ASP A 59 14.58 19.15 4.22
C ASP A 59 15.30 19.78 5.43
N GLY A 60 16.30 19.07 5.94
CA GLY A 60 17.11 19.54 7.07
C GLY A 60 17.19 18.53 8.21
N LEU A 61 17.60 19.01 9.39
CA LEU A 61 17.79 18.18 10.57
C LEU A 61 16.49 18.04 11.37
N HIS A 62 16.21 16.80 11.78
CA HIS A 62 15.08 16.42 12.60
C HIS A 62 15.56 15.70 13.86
N GLY A 63 14.78 15.86 14.93
CA GLY A 63 15.00 15.14 16.19
C GLY A 63 16.14 15.67 17.07
N GLU A 64 16.45 16.97 17.01
CA GLU A 64 17.45 17.60 17.89
C GLU A 64 17.16 17.30 19.38
N ALA A 65 15.89 17.26 19.77
CA ALA A 65 15.47 16.98 21.15
C ALA A 65 15.72 15.52 21.60
N PHE A 66 15.96 14.60 20.67
CA PHE A 66 16.20 13.17 20.98
C PHE A 66 17.67 12.80 20.98
N ALA A 67 18.52 13.62 20.37
CA ALA A 67 19.94 13.34 20.30
C ALA A 67 20.65 13.84 21.56
N ASP A 68 21.51 13.00 22.12
CA ASP A 68 22.45 13.43 23.15
C ASP A 68 23.41 14.49 22.55
N PRO A 69 23.50 15.70 23.11
CA PRO A 69 24.44 16.72 22.65
C PRO A 69 25.91 16.25 22.68
N ALA A 70 26.23 15.26 23.52
CA ALA A 70 27.55 14.63 23.57
C ALA A 70 27.77 13.55 22.49
N ASP A 71 26.72 13.12 21.79
CA ASP A 71 26.84 12.17 20.68
C ASP A 71 27.47 12.84 19.45
N ALA A 72 28.73 12.50 19.20
CA ALA A 72 29.52 13.01 18.09
C ALA A 72 29.24 12.29 16.75
N ARG A 73 28.38 11.24 16.73
CA ARG A 73 28.03 10.56 15.48
C ARG A 73 27.35 11.55 14.52
N PRO A 74 27.68 11.51 13.21
CA PRO A 74 27.00 12.37 12.23
C PRO A 74 25.50 12.06 12.20
N PRO A 75 24.61 12.97 11.79
CA PRO A 75 23.19 12.63 11.61
C PRO A 75 23.01 11.46 10.63
N LEU A 76 22.01 10.61 10.87
CA LEU A 76 21.54 9.64 9.86
C LEU A 76 21.02 10.41 8.65
N VAL A 77 21.28 9.95 7.44
CA VAL A 77 20.81 10.58 6.21
C VAL A 77 19.65 9.77 5.65
N MET A 78 18.45 10.37 5.65
CA MET A 78 17.25 9.76 5.06
C MET A 78 16.87 10.48 3.77
N ALA A 79 16.83 9.75 2.66
CA ALA A 79 16.33 10.25 1.39
C ALA A 79 14.86 9.87 1.18
N PHE A 80 14.04 10.82 0.72
CA PHE A 80 12.67 10.61 0.33
C PHE A 80 12.52 10.78 -1.18
N LEU A 81 11.98 9.77 -1.84
CA LEU A 81 11.81 9.72 -3.29
C LEU A 81 10.35 9.37 -3.62
N GLY A 82 9.86 9.81 -4.77
CA GLY A 82 8.55 9.42 -5.27
C GLY A 82 7.76 10.55 -5.91
N ASP A 83 6.44 10.45 -5.78
CA ASP A 83 5.48 11.38 -6.36
C ASP A 83 5.03 12.50 -5.40
N SER A 84 3.83 13.04 -5.61
CA SER A 84 3.25 14.09 -4.76
C SER A 84 2.99 13.61 -3.34
N THR A 85 2.72 12.31 -3.14
CA THR A 85 2.54 11.76 -1.79
C THR A 85 3.87 11.78 -1.03
N ALA A 86 4.96 11.39 -1.68
CA ALA A 86 6.31 11.48 -1.12
C ALA A 86 6.75 12.94 -0.87
N ALA A 87 6.35 13.85 -1.76
CA ALA A 87 6.64 15.27 -1.61
C ALA A 87 5.86 15.92 -0.45
N GLY A 88 4.78 15.29 0.05
CA GLY A 88 3.93 15.83 1.12
C GLY A 88 2.84 16.78 0.62
N LEU A 89 2.34 16.59 -0.60
CA LEU A 89 1.23 17.39 -1.12
C LEU A 89 -0.04 17.11 -0.32
N GLY A 90 -0.78 18.14 0.09
CA GLY A 90 -2.00 18.00 0.89
C GLY A 90 -1.90 18.50 2.33
N VAL A 91 -0.70 18.84 2.80
CA VAL A 91 -0.46 19.47 4.11
C VAL A 91 0.01 20.92 3.96
N GLN A 92 -0.13 21.69 5.04
CA GLN A 92 0.24 23.10 5.07
C GLN A 92 1.56 23.34 5.83
N ARG A 93 1.95 22.44 6.73
CA ARG A 93 3.16 22.58 7.55
C ARG A 93 4.20 21.52 7.18
N ALA A 94 5.47 21.91 7.17
CA ALA A 94 6.58 21.02 6.84
C ALA A 94 6.64 19.78 7.75
N GLN A 95 6.31 19.94 9.03
CA GLN A 95 6.33 18.87 10.03
C GLN A 95 5.22 17.82 9.82
N GLU A 96 4.22 18.13 9.00
CA GLU A 96 3.12 17.22 8.67
C GLU A 96 3.43 16.39 7.41
N THR A 97 4.54 16.67 6.72
CA THR A 97 4.96 15.88 5.56
C THR A 97 5.39 14.47 6.00
N PRO A 98 5.20 13.44 5.17
CA PRO A 98 5.58 12.08 5.54
C PRO A 98 7.09 11.95 5.79
N GLY A 99 7.90 12.69 5.03
CA GLY A 99 9.35 12.73 5.26
C GLY A 99 9.71 13.27 6.65
N ALA A 100 9.09 14.38 7.09
CA ALA A 100 9.35 14.95 8.41
C ALA A 100 8.87 14.03 9.55
N LEU A 101 7.69 13.43 9.38
CA LEU A 101 7.11 12.50 10.35
C LEU A 101 7.99 11.26 10.53
N LEU A 102 8.44 10.65 9.43
CA LEU A 102 9.36 9.52 9.47
C LEU A 102 10.74 9.92 10.01
N ALA A 103 11.26 11.10 9.65
CA ALA A 103 12.57 11.56 10.13
C ALA A 103 12.55 11.78 11.64
N SER A 104 11.48 12.38 12.15
CA SER A 104 11.29 12.63 13.59
C SER A 104 11.09 11.33 14.36
N GLY A 105 10.27 10.41 13.84
CA GLY A 105 10.08 9.09 14.44
C GLY A 105 11.36 8.25 14.45
N LEU A 106 12.10 8.25 13.35
CA LEU A 106 13.39 7.57 13.25
C LEU A 106 14.40 8.17 14.22
N ALA A 107 14.47 9.50 14.31
CA ALA A 107 15.39 10.17 15.23
C ALA A 107 15.09 9.85 16.70
N SER A 108 13.81 9.73 17.05
CA SER A 108 13.38 9.30 18.38
C SER A 108 13.79 7.87 18.70
N VAL A 109 13.69 6.94 17.76
CA VAL A 109 14.05 5.52 17.98
C VAL A 109 15.57 5.33 17.97
N ALA A 110 16.28 6.06 17.10
CA ALA A 110 17.72 5.97 16.97
C ALA A 110 18.49 6.75 18.05
N GLU A 111 17.79 7.60 18.82
CA GLU A 111 18.37 8.62 19.72
C GLU A 111 19.47 9.43 19.00
N ARG A 112 19.24 9.71 17.71
CA ARG A 112 20.22 10.30 16.79
C ARG A 112 19.52 11.20 15.78
N ARG A 113 20.10 12.36 15.52
CA ARG A 113 19.60 13.32 14.53
C ARG A 113 19.45 12.66 13.17
N VAL A 114 18.38 13.03 12.45
CA VAL A 114 18.15 12.59 11.07
C VAL A 114 18.16 13.80 10.15
N ARG A 115 19.06 13.79 9.15
CA ARG A 115 19.05 14.72 8.04
C ARG A 115 18.14 14.18 6.94
N LEU A 116 16.99 14.83 6.75
CA LEU A 116 16.05 14.54 5.68
C LEU A 116 16.47 15.25 4.39
N LEU A 117 16.48 14.51 3.29
CA LEU A 117 16.58 15.00 1.92
C LEU A 117 15.35 14.53 1.15
N ASN A 118 14.49 15.44 0.70
CA ASN A 118 13.34 15.12 -0.13
C ASN A 118 13.59 15.52 -1.58
N VAL A 119 13.76 14.51 -2.45
CA VAL A 119 13.95 14.71 -3.90
C VAL A 119 12.73 14.27 -4.72
N ALA A 120 11.63 13.94 -4.03
CA ALA A 120 10.36 13.60 -4.63
C ALA A 120 9.80 14.74 -5.47
N LYS A 121 8.98 14.39 -6.46
CA LYS A 121 8.42 15.36 -7.39
C LYS A 121 6.94 15.08 -7.61
N SER A 122 6.11 16.08 -7.38
CA SER A 122 4.68 16.00 -7.70
C SER A 122 4.46 15.59 -9.16
N GLY A 123 3.59 14.60 -9.36
CA GLY A 123 3.28 14.05 -10.67
C GLY A 123 4.31 13.06 -11.25
N ALA A 124 5.39 12.74 -10.52
CA ALA A 124 6.37 11.74 -10.95
C ALA A 124 5.74 10.34 -11.11
N ARG A 125 6.30 9.57 -12.04
CA ARG A 125 6.05 8.14 -12.26
C ARG A 125 7.33 7.34 -11.99
N SER A 126 7.26 6.01 -11.99
CA SER A 126 8.43 5.16 -11.80
C SER A 126 9.61 5.51 -12.73
N GLY A 127 9.36 5.89 -13.98
CA GLY A 127 10.41 6.29 -14.92
C GLY A 127 11.13 7.60 -14.58
N ASP A 128 10.58 8.41 -13.69
CA ASP A 128 11.23 9.63 -13.19
C ASP A 128 12.18 9.36 -12.01
N LEU A 129 12.15 8.14 -11.43
CA LEU A 129 12.98 7.77 -10.27
C LEU A 129 14.48 7.83 -10.57
N THR A 130 14.89 7.54 -11.81
CA THR A 130 16.30 7.61 -12.22
C THR A 130 16.93 8.95 -11.87
N GLY A 131 16.26 10.05 -12.20
CA GLY A 131 16.74 11.40 -11.88
C GLY A 131 16.64 11.75 -10.39
N GLN A 132 15.73 11.12 -9.64
CA GLN A 132 15.66 11.30 -8.20
C GLN A 132 16.80 10.57 -7.48
N VAL A 133 17.11 9.34 -7.90
CA VAL A 133 18.26 8.56 -7.39
C VAL A 133 19.57 9.30 -7.66
N GLU A 134 19.75 9.87 -8.85
CA GLU A 134 20.93 10.68 -9.18
C GLU A 134 21.11 11.91 -8.29
N ARG A 135 20.00 12.51 -7.82
CA ARG A 135 20.04 13.61 -6.85
C ARG A 135 20.28 13.13 -5.41
N ALA A 136 19.83 11.93 -5.05
CA ALA A 136 19.94 11.41 -3.69
C ALA A 136 21.34 10.84 -3.38
N LEU A 137 21.92 10.07 -4.31
CA LEU A 137 23.18 9.35 -4.08
C LEU A 137 24.37 10.23 -3.64
N PRO A 138 24.58 11.46 -4.15
CA PRO A 138 25.66 12.33 -3.68
C PRO A 138 25.60 12.67 -2.19
N HIS A 139 24.45 12.51 -1.54
CA HIS A 139 24.28 12.77 -0.11
C HIS A 139 24.56 11.55 0.77
N LEU A 140 24.87 10.40 0.18
CA LEU A 140 25.16 9.13 0.86
C LEU A 140 24.06 8.76 1.87
N PRO A 141 22.81 8.53 1.41
CA PRO A 141 21.72 8.17 2.31
C PRO A 141 22.01 6.83 2.99
N ASP A 142 21.80 6.77 4.31
CA ASP A 142 21.78 5.51 5.06
C ASP A 142 20.50 4.73 4.74
N ILE A 143 19.40 5.45 4.50
CA ILE A 143 18.11 4.88 4.13
C ILE A 143 17.37 5.74 3.12
N ALA A 144 16.72 5.10 2.16
CA ALA A 144 15.84 5.71 1.18
C ALA A 144 14.42 5.18 1.33
N VAL A 145 13.46 6.08 1.46
CA VAL A 145 12.03 5.76 1.51
C VAL A 145 11.37 6.23 0.23
N LEU A 146 10.71 5.31 -0.47
CA LEU A 146 10.05 5.57 -1.75
C LEU A 146 8.53 5.47 -1.61
N MET A 147 7.78 6.44 -2.13
CA MET A 147 6.31 6.31 -2.33
C MET A 147 5.96 6.69 -3.77
N ILE A 148 5.62 5.68 -4.59
CA ILE A 148 5.42 5.85 -6.03
C ILE A 148 4.43 4.82 -6.57
N GLY A 149 3.63 5.21 -7.55
CA GLY A 149 2.78 4.28 -8.31
C GLY A 149 1.37 4.79 -8.57
N ALA A 150 0.89 5.78 -7.81
CA ALA A 150 -0.43 6.36 -8.04
C ALA A 150 -0.51 6.98 -9.45
N ASN A 151 0.52 7.71 -9.87
CA ASN A 151 0.61 8.30 -11.21
C ASN A 151 0.83 7.27 -12.32
N ASP A 152 1.45 6.14 -12.02
CA ASP A 152 1.62 5.05 -12.97
C ASP A 152 0.26 4.45 -13.35
N VAL A 153 -0.64 4.27 -12.37
CA VAL A 153 -2.01 3.81 -12.63
C VAL A 153 -2.85 4.90 -13.30
N THR A 154 -2.90 6.12 -12.75
CA THR A 154 -3.79 7.18 -13.27
C THR A 154 -3.39 7.67 -14.67
N ARG A 155 -2.11 7.59 -15.02
CA ARG A 155 -1.59 7.92 -16.36
C ARG A 155 -1.38 6.71 -17.25
N HIS A 156 -1.88 5.53 -16.83
CA HIS A 156 -1.90 4.30 -17.64
C HIS A 156 -0.50 3.88 -18.12
N ALA A 157 0.51 4.02 -17.27
CA ALA A 157 1.84 3.49 -17.55
C ALA A 157 1.79 1.95 -17.61
N PRO A 158 2.54 1.30 -18.52
CA PRO A 158 2.60 -0.15 -18.54
C PRO A 158 3.21 -0.68 -17.23
N ALA A 159 2.47 -1.52 -16.49
CA ALA A 159 2.88 -1.99 -15.16
C ALA A 159 4.28 -2.65 -15.17
N ALA A 160 4.59 -3.47 -16.18
CA ALA A 160 5.90 -4.10 -16.31
C ALA A 160 7.04 -3.08 -16.45
N ARG A 161 6.79 -1.94 -17.11
CA ARG A 161 7.76 -0.85 -17.22
C ARG A 161 7.94 -0.16 -15.88
N SER A 162 6.85 0.21 -15.22
CA SER A 162 6.89 0.89 -13.92
C SER A 162 7.61 0.05 -12.86
N VAL A 163 7.32 -1.25 -12.81
CA VAL A 163 7.95 -2.20 -11.87
C VAL A 163 9.43 -2.37 -12.15
N ARG A 164 9.83 -2.48 -13.42
CA ARG A 164 11.25 -2.54 -13.80
C ARG A 164 11.99 -1.27 -13.41
N GLU A 165 11.45 -0.09 -13.74
CA GLU A 165 12.06 1.21 -13.41
C GLU A 165 12.17 1.41 -11.89
N LEU A 166 11.19 0.95 -11.10
CA LEU A 166 11.30 0.92 -9.65
C LEU A 166 12.40 -0.03 -9.17
N GLY A 167 12.44 -1.27 -9.69
CA GLY A 167 13.47 -2.25 -9.32
C GLY A 167 14.89 -1.76 -9.64
N GLU A 168 15.09 -1.12 -10.79
CA GLU A 168 16.37 -0.48 -11.16
C GLU A 168 16.75 0.65 -10.18
N ALA A 169 15.80 1.49 -9.79
CA ALA A 169 16.04 2.56 -8.81
C ALA A 169 16.43 2.00 -7.43
N VAL A 170 15.72 0.97 -6.95
CA VAL A 170 16.03 0.28 -5.70
C VAL A 170 17.40 -0.37 -5.76
N GLY A 171 17.68 -1.14 -6.82
CA GLY A 171 18.96 -1.82 -6.99
C GLY A 171 20.15 -0.86 -6.99
N ARG A 172 20.01 0.34 -7.59
CA ARG A 172 21.05 1.38 -7.55
C ARG A 172 21.30 1.93 -6.15
N LEU A 173 20.25 2.14 -5.36
CA LEU A 173 20.37 2.60 -3.97
C LEU A 173 21.02 1.52 -3.09
N VAL A 174 20.54 0.29 -3.19
CA VAL A 174 21.09 -0.87 -2.45
C VAL A 174 22.57 -1.10 -2.83
N ALA A 175 22.92 -1.01 -4.12
CA ALA A 175 24.30 -1.14 -4.57
C ALA A 175 25.23 -0.02 -4.04
N ALA A 176 24.66 1.12 -3.63
CA ALA A 176 25.39 2.20 -2.99
C ALA A 176 25.47 2.06 -1.46
N GLY A 177 24.97 0.96 -0.89
CA GLY A 177 24.94 0.71 0.56
C GLY A 177 23.80 1.39 1.31
N CYS A 178 22.79 1.89 0.58
CA CYS A 178 21.60 2.50 1.18
C CYS A 178 20.53 1.43 1.43
N GLU A 179 19.99 1.38 2.65
CA GLU A 179 18.79 0.60 2.93
C GLU A 179 17.58 1.19 2.19
N VAL A 180 16.65 0.35 1.74
CA VAL A 180 15.50 0.83 0.94
C VAL A 180 14.18 0.30 1.46
N VAL A 181 13.24 1.21 1.73
CA VAL A 181 11.86 0.89 2.12
C VAL A 181 10.90 1.53 1.13
N VAL A 182 10.05 0.73 0.48
CA VAL A 182 9.08 1.22 -0.50
C VAL A 182 7.66 1.10 0.06
N GLY A 183 6.97 2.23 0.16
CA GLY A 183 5.53 2.29 0.29
C GLY A 183 4.88 1.98 -1.06
N THR A 184 4.23 0.81 -1.18
CA THR A 184 3.68 0.35 -2.47
C THR A 184 2.47 1.16 -2.91
N CYS A 185 2.13 1.04 -4.20
CA CYS A 185 1.05 1.77 -4.85
C CYS A 185 -0.25 1.70 -4.02
N PRO A 186 -0.86 2.86 -3.69
CA PRO A 186 -2.04 2.85 -2.85
C PRO A 186 -3.28 2.32 -3.56
N ASP A 187 -4.27 1.81 -2.81
CA ASP A 187 -5.53 1.34 -3.36
C ASP A 187 -6.38 2.52 -3.85
N LEU A 188 -6.30 2.85 -5.14
CA LEU A 188 -7.01 3.97 -5.74
C LEU A 188 -8.53 3.80 -5.76
N GLY A 189 -9.05 2.59 -5.48
CA GLY A 189 -10.48 2.36 -5.28
C GLY A 189 -11.01 2.87 -3.93
N THR A 190 -10.15 3.43 -3.07
CA THR A 190 -10.53 4.11 -1.82
C THR A 190 -10.85 5.60 -2.03
N ILE A 191 -10.45 6.17 -3.18
CA ILE A 191 -10.67 7.59 -3.48
C ILE A 191 -12.17 7.85 -3.65
N LYS A 192 -12.72 8.71 -2.78
CA LYS A 192 -14.18 8.94 -2.67
C LYS A 192 -14.83 9.37 -4.00
N PRO A 193 -14.24 10.30 -4.79
CA PRO A 193 -14.75 10.64 -6.13
C PRO A 193 -14.81 9.51 -7.16
N VAL A 194 -14.18 8.36 -6.91
CA VAL A 194 -14.17 7.22 -7.85
C VAL A 194 -15.34 6.29 -7.54
N HIS A 195 -16.31 6.24 -8.44
CA HIS A 195 -17.53 5.42 -8.31
C HIS A 195 -17.40 4.07 -9.05
N PRO A 196 -18.19 3.05 -8.69
CA PRO A 196 -18.27 1.81 -9.47
C PRO A 196 -18.98 2.04 -10.82
N PRO A 197 -18.48 1.46 -11.92
CA PRO A 197 -17.50 0.39 -11.97
C PRO A 197 -16.01 0.81 -11.94
N LEU A 198 -15.67 2.08 -12.18
CA LEU A 198 -14.27 2.55 -12.23
C LEU A 198 -13.50 2.23 -10.93
N ARG A 199 -14.18 2.31 -9.78
CA ARG A 199 -13.62 1.96 -8.47
C ARG A 199 -13.03 0.55 -8.43
N TRP A 200 -13.73 -0.42 -9.03
CA TRP A 200 -13.29 -1.81 -9.03
C TRP A 200 -12.06 -2.00 -9.92
N VAL A 201 -12.05 -1.33 -11.07
CA VAL A 201 -10.91 -1.34 -12.00
C VAL A 201 -9.70 -0.69 -11.34
N ALA A 202 -9.86 0.51 -10.77
CA ALA A 202 -8.80 1.25 -10.09
C ALA A 202 -8.18 0.42 -8.96
N ARG A 203 -9.01 -0.16 -8.08
CA ARG A 203 -8.56 -1.08 -7.01
C ARG A 203 -7.78 -2.26 -7.53
N ARG A 204 -8.27 -2.91 -8.58
CA ARG A 204 -7.60 -4.08 -9.15
C ARG A 204 -6.24 -3.71 -9.73
N LEU A 205 -6.17 -2.65 -10.53
CA LEU A 205 -4.94 -2.21 -11.17
C LEU A 205 -3.91 -1.76 -10.13
N SER A 206 -4.32 -1.01 -9.11
CA SER A 206 -3.41 -0.56 -8.06
C SER A 206 -2.87 -1.72 -7.22
N ARG A 207 -3.72 -2.69 -6.85
CA ARG A 207 -3.28 -3.88 -6.09
C ARG A 207 -2.36 -4.79 -6.91
N GLN A 208 -2.64 -4.95 -8.20
CA GLN A 208 -1.76 -5.68 -9.11
C GLN A 208 -0.40 -5.00 -9.24
N LEU A 209 -0.38 -3.67 -9.37
CA LEU A 209 0.86 -2.91 -9.38
C LEU A 209 1.61 -3.05 -8.04
N ALA A 210 0.93 -2.91 -6.90
CA ALA A 210 1.53 -3.05 -5.59
C ALA A 210 2.18 -4.43 -5.37
N ALA A 211 1.50 -5.52 -5.76
CA ALA A 211 2.07 -6.87 -5.69
C ALA A 211 3.32 -7.01 -6.58
N ALA A 212 3.27 -6.49 -7.80
CA ALA A 212 4.42 -6.53 -8.71
C ALA A 212 5.59 -5.65 -8.22
N GLN A 213 5.31 -4.50 -7.60
CA GLN A 213 6.31 -3.68 -6.93
C GLN A 213 6.97 -4.44 -5.78
N THR A 214 6.20 -5.13 -4.92
CA THR A 214 6.76 -5.96 -3.84
C THR A 214 7.74 -6.98 -4.37
N ILE A 215 7.40 -7.71 -5.44
CA ILE A 215 8.31 -8.70 -6.03
C ILE A 215 9.62 -8.03 -6.46
N ALA A 216 9.55 -6.98 -7.29
CA ALA A 216 10.74 -6.33 -7.83
C ALA A 216 11.61 -5.66 -6.76
N VAL A 217 10.99 -5.05 -5.75
CA VAL A 217 11.72 -4.39 -4.65
C VAL A 217 12.46 -5.42 -3.80
N VAL A 218 11.77 -6.51 -3.42
CA VAL A 218 12.39 -7.59 -2.64
C VAL A 218 13.49 -8.26 -3.46
N GLU A 219 13.26 -8.52 -4.74
CA GLU A 219 14.26 -9.02 -5.69
C GLU A 219 15.51 -8.14 -5.77
N ALA A 220 15.33 -6.82 -5.70
CA ALA A 220 16.40 -5.82 -5.72
C ALA A 220 17.06 -5.58 -4.34
N GLY A 221 16.66 -6.30 -3.29
CA GLY A 221 17.24 -6.20 -1.95
C GLY A 221 16.60 -5.14 -1.03
N GLY A 222 15.48 -4.53 -1.46
CA GLY A 222 14.71 -3.60 -0.63
C GLY A 222 13.61 -4.29 0.18
N ARG A 223 12.91 -3.50 0.99
CA ARG A 223 11.73 -3.90 1.77
C ARG A 223 10.50 -3.16 1.26
N THR A 224 9.32 -3.77 1.39
CA THR A 224 8.06 -3.08 1.05
C THR A 224 7.11 -3.02 2.22
N VAL A 225 6.32 -1.95 2.25
CA VAL A 225 5.19 -1.75 3.15
C VAL A 225 3.97 -1.44 2.31
N SER A 226 2.89 -2.18 2.53
CA SER A 226 1.59 -1.85 1.94
C SER A 226 0.97 -0.64 2.64
N VAL A 227 1.09 0.54 2.02
CA VAL A 227 0.65 1.82 2.60
C VAL A 227 -0.81 2.10 2.27
N GLY A 228 -1.23 1.97 1.01
CA GLY A 228 -2.56 2.44 0.63
C GLY A 228 -3.71 1.50 0.93
N SER A 229 -3.48 0.43 1.67
CA SER A 229 -4.57 -0.32 2.28
C SER A 229 -4.78 0.04 3.76
N LEU A 230 -3.95 0.89 4.43
CA LEU A 230 -3.77 1.14 5.91
C LEU A 230 -5.01 1.43 6.78
N LEU A 231 -6.14 1.21 6.16
CA LEU A 231 -7.29 2.04 6.10
C LEU A 231 -8.53 1.15 5.78
N GLY A 232 -8.36 -0.06 5.23
CA GLY A 232 -9.43 -1.05 5.07
C GLY A 232 -10.69 -0.49 4.38
N PRO A 233 -11.84 -1.17 4.52
CA PRO A 233 -13.15 -0.55 4.27
C PRO A 233 -13.41 0.67 5.16
N GLU A 234 -12.84 0.70 6.37
CA GLU A 234 -13.06 1.72 7.41
C GLU A 234 -12.60 3.14 7.02
N PHE A 235 -11.73 3.31 6.04
CA PHE A 235 -11.35 4.62 5.51
C PHE A 235 -12.14 5.08 4.31
N ALA A 236 -12.81 4.16 3.60
CA ALA A 236 -13.85 4.60 2.69
C ALA A 236 -14.89 5.44 3.45
N THR A 237 -14.99 5.23 4.76
CA THR A 237 -15.81 5.97 5.71
C THR A 237 -15.11 7.13 6.46
N ARG A 238 -13.81 7.38 6.24
CA ARG A 238 -13.05 8.43 6.97
C ARG A 238 -12.50 9.53 6.05
N PRO A 239 -13.34 10.49 5.63
CA PRO A 239 -12.93 11.58 4.74
C PRO A 239 -11.85 12.49 5.32
N GLU A 240 -11.68 12.54 6.65
CA GLU A 240 -10.69 13.38 7.34
C GLU A 240 -9.23 13.02 7.03
N LEU A 241 -9.00 11.85 6.43
CA LEU A 241 -7.66 11.38 6.09
C LEU A 241 -7.23 11.75 4.66
N PHE A 242 -8.13 12.39 3.91
CA PHE A 242 -7.83 13.02 2.65
C PHE A 242 -7.78 14.54 2.82
N SER A 243 -6.93 15.19 2.03
CA SER A 243 -6.85 16.64 1.97
C SER A 243 -8.10 17.24 1.30
N ALA A 244 -8.12 18.58 1.17
CA ALA A 244 -9.24 19.31 0.58
C ALA A 244 -9.57 18.89 -0.86
N ASP A 245 -8.60 18.33 -1.58
CA ASP A 245 -8.79 17.81 -2.93
C ASP A 245 -9.47 16.44 -3.01
N ARG A 246 -9.65 15.76 -1.87
CA ARG A 246 -10.24 14.42 -1.75
C ARG A 246 -9.41 13.33 -2.46
N TYR A 247 -8.12 13.58 -2.68
CA TYR A 247 -7.20 12.67 -3.37
C TYR A 247 -5.91 12.46 -2.58
N HIS A 248 -5.20 13.52 -2.23
CA HIS A 248 -3.96 13.39 -1.46
C HIS A 248 -4.25 13.15 0.03
N PRO A 249 -3.34 12.51 0.77
CA PRO A 249 -3.48 12.37 2.22
C PRO A 249 -3.53 13.74 2.93
N SER A 250 -4.34 13.83 3.99
CA SER A 250 -4.28 14.94 4.94
C SER A 250 -3.09 14.77 5.90
N ALA A 251 -2.87 15.73 6.80
CA ALA A 251 -1.87 15.59 7.87
C ALA A 251 -2.08 14.30 8.70
N GLN A 252 -3.33 13.97 9.00
CA GLN A 252 -3.66 12.72 9.70
C GLN A 252 -3.39 11.50 8.80
N GLY A 253 -3.70 11.59 7.50
CA GLY A 253 -3.42 10.52 6.54
C GLY A 253 -1.93 10.23 6.42
N TYR A 254 -1.09 11.26 6.33
CA TYR A 254 0.36 11.11 6.35
C TYR A 254 0.89 10.59 7.69
N ALA A 255 0.32 11.01 8.82
CA ALA A 255 0.68 10.44 10.12
C ALA A 255 0.40 8.93 10.17
N THR A 256 -0.77 8.47 9.70
CA THR A 256 -1.09 7.04 9.64
C THR A 256 -0.15 6.27 8.71
N ALA A 257 0.12 6.80 7.52
CA ALA A 257 1.05 6.20 6.57
C ALA A 257 2.47 6.08 7.15
N SER A 258 2.97 7.17 7.73
CA SER A 258 4.31 7.25 8.33
C SER A 258 4.46 6.29 9.51
N MET A 259 3.46 6.23 10.40
CA MET A 259 3.48 5.31 11.55
C MET A 259 3.52 3.84 11.13
N ALA A 260 2.88 3.48 10.03
CA ALA A 260 2.94 2.12 9.53
C ALA A 260 4.28 1.76 8.86
N MET A 261 4.96 2.75 8.26
CA MET A 261 6.25 2.55 7.61
C MET A 261 7.42 2.59 8.60
N LEU A 262 7.30 3.38 9.68
CA LEU A 262 8.37 3.59 10.67
C LEU A 262 8.97 2.27 11.21
N PRO A 263 8.19 1.25 11.57
CA PRO A 263 8.74 -0.05 11.97
C PRO A 263 9.71 -0.68 10.96
N SER A 264 9.36 -0.61 9.68
CA SER A 264 10.17 -1.16 8.58
C SER A 264 11.45 -0.35 8.37
N VAL A 265 11.37 0.98 8.50
CA VAL A 265 12.52 1.89 8.46
C VAL A 265 13.48 1.60 9.61
N CYS A 266 13.00 1.49 10.85
CA CYS A 266 13.84 1.16 12.00
C CYS A 266 14.48 -0.22 11.90
N ALA A 267 13.73 -1.23 11.43
CA ALA A 267 14.24 -2.58 11.24
C ALA A 267 15.22 -2.72 10.06
N ALA A 268 15.17 -1.81 9.08
CA ALA A 268 16.14 -1.76 7.99
C ALA A 268 17.51 -1.30 8.51
N LEU A 269 17.52 -0.33 9.42
CA LEU A 269 18.71 0.18 10.08
C LEU A 269 19.12 -0.59 11.35
N GLU A 270 18.52 -1.76 11.60
CA GLU A 270 18.80 -2.62 12.76
C GLU A 270 18.68 -1.92 14.12
N LEU A 271 17.78 -0.93 14.22
CA LEU A 271 17.59 -0.13 15.45
C LEU A 271 16.72 -0.81 16.51
N TRP A 272 16.14 -1.96 16.20
CA TRP A 272 15.43 -2.78 17.17
C TRP A 272 16.26 -4.01 17.53
N PRO A 273 16.24 -4.44 18.80
CA PRO A 273 16.77 -5.73 19.18
C PRO A 273 16.12 -6.79 18.28
N GLN A 274 16.95 -7.60 17.62
CA GLN A 274 16.45 -8.81 16.96
C GLN A 274 15.70 -9.60 18.03
N ASP A 275 14.44 -9.96 17.77
CA ASP A 275 13.58 -10.68 18.70
C ASP A 275 14.36 -11.86 19.31
N THR A 276 14.84 -11.70 20.54
CA THR A 276 15.29 -12.86 21.31
C THR A 276 14.02 -13.68 21.54
N PRO A 277 13.94 -14.96 21.11
CA PRO A 277 12.68 -15.71 21.09
C PRO A 277 12.00 -16.01 22.45
N ALA A 278 12.32 -15.29 23.53
CA ALA A 278 12.01 -15.74 24.89
C ALA A 278 11.48 -14.68 25.88
N ALA A 279 11.22 -13.41 25.52
CA ALA A 279 10.99 -12.39 26.56
C ALA A 279 9.81 -11.40 26.39
N ALA A 280 8.94 -11.51 25.39
CA ALA A 280 7.79 -10.60 25.28
C ALA A 280 6.47 -11.36 25.10
N GLY A 281 5.73 -11.56 26.19
CA GLY A 281 4.39 -12.16 26.23
C GLY A 281 3.27 -11.26 25.68
N GLY A 282 3.53 -10.50 24.62
CA GLY A 282 2.49 -9.84 23.81
C GLY A 282 2.14 -10.69 22.59
N PRO A 283 0.95 -10.52 21.98
CA PRO A 283 0.59 -11.26 20.77
C PRO A 283 1.44 -10.79 19.58
N VAL A 284 2.60 -11.40 19.40
CA VAL A 284 3.40 -11.30 18.17
C VAL A 284 2.76 -12.27 17.16
N GLU A 285 1.87 -11.72 16.32
CA GLU A 285 1.13 -12.41 15.26
C GLU A 285 2.05 -12.90 14.11
N PRO A 286 1.63 -13.92 13.32
CA PRO A 286 2.53 -14.90 12.72
C PRO A 286 3.44 -14.33 11.63
N GLN A 287 4.74 -14.39 11.89
CA GLN A 287 5.78 -14.28 10.89
C GLN A 287 5.68 -15.48 9.94
N ALA A 288 5.17 -15.25 8.73
CA ALA A 288 5.06 -16.31 7.72
C ALA A 288 6.19 -16.17 6.69
N VAL A 289 6.95 -17.24 6.48
CA VAL A 289 7.89 -17.36 5.36
C VAL A 289 7.14 -17.97 4.19
N LEU A 290 6.94 -17.20 3.13
CA LEU A 290 6.13 -17.57 1.97
C LEU A 290 6.91 -17.34 0.67
N PRO A 291 6.56 -17.99 -0.44
CA PRO A 291 7.11 -17.61 -1.74
C PRO A 291 6.85 -16.11 -2.00
N VAL A 292 7.82 -15.38 -2.57
CA VAL A 292 7.72 -13.92 -2.72
C VAL A 292 6.42 -13.49 -3.41
N ALA A 293 6.00 -14.20 -4.46
CA ALA A 293 4.76 -13.90 -5.17
C ALA A 293 3.50 -14.07 -4.28
N VAL A 294 3.50 -15.05 -3.37
CA VAL A 294 2.39 -15.30 -2.44
C VAL A 294 2.38 -14.22 -1.35
N ALA A 295 3.54 -13.88 -0.78
CA ALA A 295 3.69 -12.80 0.17
C ALA A 295 3.24 -11.45 -0.44
N ALA A 296 3.64 -11.18 -1.69
CA ALA A 296 3.26 -9.98 -2.43
C ALA A 296 1.75 -9.89 -2.67
N ALA A 297 1.11 -10.99 -3.09
CA ALA A 297 -0.34 -11.03 -3.30
C ALA A 297 -1.11 -10.84 -1.98
N ALA A 298 -0.64 -11.46 -0.88
CA ALA A 298 -1.24 -11.30 0.44
C ALA A 298 -1.07 -9.86 0.97
N ALA A 299 0.10 -9.27 0.78
CA ALA A 299 0.39 -7.91 1.21
C ALA A 299 -0.35 -6.85 0.40
N ALA A 300 -0.54 -7.03 -0.91
CA ALA A 300 -1.18 -6.01 -1.75
C ALA A 300 -2.61 -5.64 -1.33
N GLY A 301 -3.29 -6.53 -0.58
CA GLY A 301 -4.61 -6.26 -0.01
C GLY A 301 -4.63 -5.97 1.49
N ARG A 302 -3.48 -6.04 2.17
CA ARG A 302 -3.35 -5.97 3.63
C ARG A 302 -2.28 -4.99 4.04
N SER A 303 -2.61 -4.19 5.01
CA SER A 303 -1.96 -2.91 5.24
C SER A 303 -1.02 -2.94 6.38
N GLY A 304 0.00 -2.08 6.36
CA GLY A 304 1.08 -2.18 7.34
C GLY A 304 1.75 -3.56 7.31
N THR A 305 1.53 -4.29 6.22
CA THR A 305 2.11 -5.59 5.98
C THR A 305 3.44 -5.32 5.29
N GLU A 306 4.50 -5.69 5.98
CA GLU A 306 5.86 -5.63 5.49
C GLU A 306 6.19 -6.93 4.77
N VAL A 307 6.87 -6.80 3.64
CA VAL A 307 7.49 -7.92 2.93
C VAL A 307 8.98 -7.63 2.77
N THR A 308 9.80 -8.56 3.25
CA THR A 308 11.26 -8.54 3.12
C THR A 308 11.76 -9.93 2.70
N ALA A 309 12.93 -10.03 2.07
CA ALA A 309 13.49 -11.31 1.67
C ALA A 309 13.72 -12.25 2.87
N ALA A 310 13.54 -13.56 2.67
CA ALA A 310 13.85 -14.59 3.66
C ALA A 310 14.86 -15.58 3.04
N GLY A 311 16.08 -15.66 3.59
CA GLY A 311 17.11 -16.60 3.14
C GLY A 311 18.48 -15.95 2.89
N PRO A 312 19.47 -16.70 2.39
CA PRO A 312 20.83 -16.20 2.19
C PRO A 312 20.96 -15.32 0.92
N SER A 313 21.87 -14.34 0.99
CA SER A 313 22.00 -13.15 0.14
C SER A 313 22.60 -13.32 -1.26
N ASN A 314 22.63 -14.56 -1.76
CA ASN A 314 23.43 -14.95 -2.91
C ASN A 314 22.60 -15.47 -4.12
N GLY A 315 21.40 -14.91 -4.35
CA GLY A 315 20.61 -15.18 -5.56
C GLY A 315 19.24 -14.49 -5.63
N THR A 316 18.43 -14.84 -6.64
CA THR A 316 17.02 -14.42 -6.75
C THR A 316 16.24 -14.89 -5.51
N TRP A 317 15.68 -13.95 -4.75
CA TRP A 317 14.93 -14.23 -3.53
C TRP A 317 13.65 -15.01 -3.85
N ARG A 318 13.62 -16.29 -3.47
CA ARG A 318 12.44 -17.15 -3.69
C ARG A 318 11.43 -17.09 -2.56
N TRP A 319 11.87 -16.65 -1.39
CA TRP A 319 11.08 -16.59 -0.16
C TRP A 319 11.13 -15.19 0.43
N ALA A 320 10.02 -14.80 1.05
CA ALA A 320 9.90 -13.56 1.78
C ALA A 320 9.25 -13.80 3.14
N THR A 321 9.67 -13.00 4.11
CA THR A 321 9.00 -12.86 5.38
C THR A 321 7.87 -11.86 5.24
N LEU A 322 6.66 -12.28 5.59
CA LEU A 322 5.49 -11.43 5.73
C LEU A 322 5.33 -11.07 7.21
N LYS A 323 5.34 -9.77 7.55
CA LYS A 323 5.10 -9.29 8.92
C LYS A 323 3.94 -8.30 8.94
N GLN A 324 2.96 -8.48 9.82
CA GLN A 324 1.98 -7.44 10.11
C GLN A 324 2.48 -6.58 11.26
N ARG A 325 2.87 -5.33 10.97
CA ARG A 325 3.49 -4.45 11.97
C ARG A 325 2.52 -3.39 12.52
N PHE A 326 1.30 -3.32 12.00
CA PHE A 326 0.31 -2.36 12.45
C PHE A 326 -1.13 -2.89 12.32
N ARG A 327 -1.82 -3.10 13.45
CA ARG A 327 -3.28 -3.03 13.55
C ARG A 327 -3.60 -1.89 14.51
N LEU A 328 -4.31 -0.87 14.05
CA LEU A 328 -5.05 -0.02 14.99
C LEU A 328 -6.26 -0.86 15.45
N ALA A 329 -6.11 -1.67 16.48
CA ALA A 329 -7.26 -2.26 17.15
C ALA A 329 -7.97 -1.13 17.90
N LEU A 330 -9.03 -0.59 17.30
CA LEU A 330 -9.99 0.22 18.06
C LEU A 330 -10.77 -0.74 18.97
N PRO A 331 -11.11 -0.35 20.21
CA PRO A 331 -11.94 -1.19 21.08
C PRO A 331 -13.31 -1.39 20.41
N GLY A 332 -13.67 -2.64 20.07
CA GLY A 332 -15.05 -3.02 19.76
C GLY A 332 -15.38 -3.59 18.37
N GLY A 333 -14.41 -3.97 17.54
CA GLY A 333 -14.68 -4.72 16.30
C GLY A 333 -14.39 -6.21 16.47
N GLU A 334 -15.41 -7.04 16.68
CA GLU A 334 -15.25 -8.49 16.51
C GLU A 334 -14.96 -8.79 15.03
N ASP A 335 -13.86 -9.48 14.77
CA ASP A 335 -13.58 -10.03 13.44
C ASP A 335 -14.69 -11.03 13.08
N PRO A 336 -15.28 -10.98 11.87
CA PRO A 336 -16.21 -12.02 11.45
C PRO A 336 -15.43 -13.33 11.31
N GLU A 337 -15.87 -14.37 12.02
CA GLU A 337 -15.33 -15.72 11.89
C GLU A 337 -15.27 -16.13 10.41
N PRO A 338 -14.20 -16.82 9.99
CA PRO A 338 -14.12 -17.36 8.64
C PRO A 338 -15.22 -18.40 8.45
N ASP A 339 -16.17 -18.07 7.56
CA ASP A 339 -17.25 -18.92 7.07
C ASP A 339 -16.73 -20.36 6.84
N ALA A 340 -17.12 -21.27 7.72
CA ALA A 340 -16.88 -22.69 7.57
C ALA A 340 -17.67 -23.15 6.34
N LEU A 341 -16.91 -23.44 5.28
CA LEU A 341 -17.38 -24.12 4.09
C LEU A 341 -18.33 -25.26 4.46
N ALA A 342 -19.54 -25.15 3.92
CA ALA A 342 -20.57 -26.17 3.95
C ALA A 342 -19.99 -27.55 3.58
N ASP A 343 -20.03 -28.47 4.53
CA ASP A 343 -20.00 -29.90 4.24
C ASP A 343 -21.38 -30.50 4.54
N GLY A 344 -21.85 -31.29 3.58
CA GLY A 344 -23.23 -31.71 3.45
C GLY A 344 -23.62 -32.88 4.33
N ALA A 345 -24.90 -32.86 4.70
CA ALA A 345 -25.78 -34.01 4.89
C ALA A 345 -25.42 -35.06 5.96
N ARG A 346 -26.26 -35.13 7.01
CA ARG A 346 -27.21 -36.24 7.21
C ARG A 346 -28.33 -35.86 8.19
N PRO A 347 -29.59 -36.22 7.93
CA PRO A 347 -30.72 -35.90 8.79
C PRO A 347 -30.93 -36.96 9.89
N ARG A 348 -31.15 -36.52 11.13
CA ARG A 348 -31.82 -37.32 12.18
C ARG A 348 -32.71 -36.38 12.99
N GLU A 349 -34.01 -36.39 12.76
CA GLU A 349 -35.02 -37.32 13.30
C GLU A 349 -35.70 -36.69 14.52
N ILE A 350 -36.96 -36.34 14.31
CA ILE A 350 -37.89 -35.72 15.25
C ILE A 350 -38.30 -36.80 16.26
N ALA A 351 -38.08 -36.56 17.55
CA ALA A 351 -38.70 -37.34 18.61
C ALA A 351 -39.32 -36.41 19.66
N SER A 352 -40.64 -36.33 19.57
CA SER A 352 -41.58 -35.85 20.56
C SER A 352 -41.57 -36.77 21.79
N ALA A 353 -41.57 -36.21 23.00
CA ALA A 353 -42.15 -36.87 24.18
C ALA A 353 -42.47 -35.85 25.28
N ASN A 354 -43.76 -35.75 25.56
CA ASN A 354 -44.38 -35.17 26.74
C ASN A 354 -43.81 -35.73 28.05
N SER A 355 -43.75 -34.88 29.08
CA SER A 355 -44.17 -35.24 30.43
C SER A 355 -44.31 -34.00 31.33
N GLN A 356 -45.56 -33.59 31.57
CA GLN A 356 -45.95 -33.12 32.91
C GLN A 356 -46.17 -34.37 33.78
N PRO A 357 -46.12 -34.23 35.11
CA PRO A 357 -47.41 -34.18 35.81
C PRO A 357 -47.49 -33.17 36.97
N GLU A 358 -48.71 -32.65 37.08
CA GLU A 358 -49.54 -32.47 38.28
C GLU A 358 -49.13 -31.62 39.48
N ALA A 359 -50.18 -30.97 39.96
CA ALA A 359 -50.28 -30.06 41.08
C ALA A 359 -50.75 -30.80 42.35
N ASP A 360 -50.35 -30.25 43.49
CA ASP A 360 -50.94 -30.37 44.82
C ASP A 360 -50.26 -29.25 45.64
N ASP A 361 -50.82 -28.59 46.65
CA ASP A 361 -52.15 -28.41 47.19
C ASP A 361 -52.01 -27.16 48.09
N ALA A 362 -53.11 -26.45 48.31
CA ALA A 362 -53.18 -25.23 49.09
C ALA A 362 -52.99 -25.49 50.60
N GLY A 363 -52.56 -24.46 51.33
CA GLY A 363 -53.13 -24.26 52.67
C GLY A 363 -52.20 -23.76 53.79
N ALA A 364 -52.40 -22.47 54.10
CA ALA A 364 -52.64 -21.96 55.46
C ALA A 364 -51.44 -21.57 56.37
N THR A 365 -51.36 -20.24 56.60
CA THR A 365 -51.17 -19.52 57.89
C THR A 365 -49.88 -19.75 58.68
N LYS A 366 -49.20 -18.78 59.31
CA LYS A 366 -49.59 -17.52 59.96
C LYS A 366 -48.28 -16.83 60.40
N ARG A 367 -48.25 -15.50 60.27
CA ARG A 367 -47.34 -14.51 60.91
C ARG A 367 -45.86 -14.51 60.55
#